data_AF-A0A1M6DWF8-F1
#
_entry.id   AF-A0A1M6DWF8-F1
#
_cell.length_a   1.000
_cell.length_b   1.000
_cell.length_c   1.000
_cell.angle_alpha   90.00
_cell.angle_beta   90.00
_cell.angle_gamma   90.00
#
_symmetry.space_group_name_H-M   'P 1'
#
loop_
_entity.id
_entity.type
_entity.pdbx_description
1 polymer ?
#
loop_
_entity_poly.entity_id
_entity_poly.type
_entity_poly.pdbx_seq_one_letter_code
_entity_poly.pdbx_strand_id
1 'polypeptide(L)'
;MDKKEQEKFVKEFIERKPTRCSKCRGRLRYIGAGRYECFDCGHEEIDDFGKVKEFIDENGACPAIIISECTGVPEEIINGMLRQGRLEIPDGSTMYITCEKCGCSIRYGRFCPDCIRNRTNTLKNVFFNPEVGEKPQHQLLLI
;
A
#
# COMPACT_ATOMS: atom_id res chain seq x y z
N MET A 1 10.66 -7.25 -6.51
CA MET A 1 9.90 -8.45 -6.08
C MET A 1 9.81 -9.52 -7.17
N ASP A 2 10.24 -10.73 -6.88
CA ASP A 2 9.95 -11.88 -7.74
C ASP A 2 8.52 -12.41 -7.53
N LYS A 3 8.07 -13.33 -8.39
CA LYS A 3 6.71 -13.87 -8.36
C LYS A 3 6.38 -14.59 -7.05
N LYS A 4 7.34 -15.29 -6.46
CA LYS A 4 7.16 -16.04 -5.20
C LYS A 4 6.99 -15.08 -4.03
N GLU A 5 7.74 -13.98 -4.00
CA GLU A 5 7.56 -12.91 -3.01
C GLU A 5 6.17 -12.27 -3.12
N GLN A 6 5.70 -12.03 -4.35
CA GLN A 6 4.36 -11.49 -4.58
C GLN A 6 3.27 -12.45 -4.09
N GLU A 7 3.38 -13.75 -4.38
CA GLU A 7 2.46 -14.78 -3.90
C GLU A 7 2.47 -14.89 -2.37
N LYS A 8 3.66 -14.84 -1.75
CA LYS A 8 3.81 -14.81 -0.28
C LYS A 8 3.07 -13.61 0.31
N PHE A 9 3.32 -12.41 -0.21
CA PHE A 9 2.62 -11.20 0.24
C PHE A 9 1.11 -11.34 0.11
N VAL A 10 0.61 -11.77 -1.07
CA VAL A 10 -0.84 -11.85 -1.32
C VAL A 10 -1.49 -12.80 -0.33
N LYS A 11 -0.85 -13.95 -0.08
CA LYS A 11 -1.32 -14.91 0.91
C LYS A 11 -1.37 -14.31 2.31
N GLU A 12 -0.26 -13.73 2.77
CA GLU A 12 -0.15 -13.16 4.11
C GLU A 12 -1.13 -11.98 4.33
N PHE A 13 -1.27 -11.11 3.32
CA PHE A 13 -2.21 -9.99 3.36
C PHE A 13 -3.67 -10.45 3.46
N ILE A 14 -4.05 -11.54 2.76
CA ILE A 14 -5.40 -12.12 2.85
C ILE A 14 -5.63 -12.75 4.24
N GLU A 15 -4.65 -13.47 4.77
CA GLU A 15 -4.75 -14.16 6.06
C GLU A 15 -4.89 -13.19 7.25
N ARG A 16 -4.32 -11.99 7.15
CA ARG A 16 -4.36 -10.95 8.20
C ARG A 16 -5.67 -10.13 8.21
N LYS A 17 -6.53 -10.32 7.21
CA LYS A 17 -7.82 -9.61 7.12
C LYS A 17 -8.83 -10.13 8.16
N PRO A 18 -9.57 -9.25 8.87
CA PRO A 18 -10.59 -9.67 9.81
C PRO A 18 -11.72 -10.42 9.07
N THR A 19 -12.01 -11.64 9.53
CA THR A 19 -13.04 -12.53 8.95
C THR A 19 -14.29 -12.64 9.81
N ARG A 20 -14.21 -12.23 11.08
CA ARG A 20 -15.27 -12.26 12.09
C ARG A 20 -15.10 -11.08 13.03
N CYS A 21 -16.21 -10.55 13.55
CA CYS A 21 -16.18 -9.51 14.57
C CYS A 21 -15.43 -9.99 15.82
N SER A 22 -14.52 -9.16 16.33
CA SER A 22 -13.75 -9.37 17.55
C SER A 22 -14.63 -9.36 18.81
N LYS A 23 -15.78 -8.67 18.78
CA LYS A 23 -16.69 -8.54 19.93
C LYS A 23 -17.68 -9.70 20.04
N CYS A 24 -18.38 -10.02 18.95
CA CYS A 24 -19.48 -11.00 18.99
C CYS A 24 -19.28 -12.21 18.07
N ARG A 25 -18.14 -12.31 17.35
CA ARG A 25 -17.89 -13.33 16.31
C ARG A 25 -18.89 -13.32 15.15
N GLY A 26 -19.66 -12.24 15.02
CA GLY A 26 -20.60 -12.02 13.94
C GLY A 26 -19.95 -11.88 12.57
N ARG A 27 -20.78 -11.93 11.53
CA ARG A 27 -20.31 -11.69 10.15
C ARG A 27 -19.96 -10.21 9.96
N LEU A 28 -18.98 -9.97 9.11
CA LEU A 28 -18.49 -8.63 8.78
C LEU A 28 -18.91 -8.25 7.36
N ARG A 29 -19.29 -6.98 7.20
CA ARG A 29 -19.57 -6.33 5.92
C ARG A 29 -18.43 -5.36 5.62
N TYR A 30 -17.82 -5.47 4.44
CA TYR A 30 -16.86 -4.45 4.02
C TYR A 30 -17.58 -3.13 3.74
N ILE A 31 -17.14 -2.05 4.37
CA ILE A 31 -17.74 -0.70 4.22
C ILE A 31 -16.82 0.28 3.48
N GLY A 32 -15.58 -0.13 3.17
CA GLY A 32 -14.64 0.66 2.37
C GLY A 32 -13.36 1.00 3.11
N ALA A 33 -12.30 1.35 2.37
CA ALA A 33 -11.01 1.80 2.89
C ALA A 33 -10.41 0.92 4.01
N GLY A 34 -10.55 -0.41 3.92
CA GLY A 34 -10.06 -1.34 4.95
C GLY A 34 -10.92 -1.46 6.21
N ARG A 35 -12.11 -0.86 6.23
CA ARG A 35 -13.06 -0.92 7.35
C ARG A 35 -14.17 -1.93 7.10
N TYR A 36 -14.63 -2.57 8.17
CA TYR A 36 -15.68 -3.57 8.17
C TYR A 36 -16.66 -3.35 9.32
N GLU A 37 -17.96 -3.44 9.05
CA GLU A 37 -19.00 -3.32 10.06
C GLU A 37 -19.59 -4.69 10.37
N CYS A 38 -19.78 -5.01 11.65
CA CYS A 38 -20.46 -6.24 12.05
C CYS A 38 -21.97 -6.16 11.85
N PHE A 39 -22.56 -7.13 11.16
CA PHE A 39 -24.02 -7.22 10.95
C PHE A 39 -24.82 -7.34 12.26
N ASP A 40 -24.24 -7.96 13.29
CA ASP A 40 -24.97 -8.35 14.49
C ASP A 40 -24.89 -7.29 15.61
N CYS A 41 -23.77 -6.58 15.72
CA CYS A 41 -23.54 -5.61 16.80
C CYS A 41 -23.09 -4.21 16.34
N GLY A 42 -22.89 -3.99 15.04
CA GLY A 42 -22.43 -2.71 14.50
C GLY A 42 -20.98 -2.34 14.82
N HIS A 43 -20.21 -3.22 15.48
CA HIS A 43 -18.80 -2.94 15.78
C HIS A 43 -17.98 -2.84 14.49
N GLU A 44 -17.11 -1.85 14.42
CA GLU A 44 -16.19 -1.64 13.30
C GLU A 44 -14.87 -2.37 13.55
N GLU A 45 -14.41 -3.13 12.55
CA GLU A 45 -13.08 -3.73 12.47
C GLU A 45 -12.27 -3.00 11.38
N ILE A 46 -10.97 -2.89 11.60
CA ILE A 46 -10.05 -2.28 10.64
C ILE A 46 -8.95 -3.29 10.29
N ASP A 47 -8.75 -3.53 8.99
CA ASP A 47 -7.66 -4.35 8.49
C ASP A 47 -6.34 -3.59 8.42
N ASP A 48 -5.26 -4.29 8.09
CA ASP A 48 -3.93 -3.69 8.03
C ASP A 48 -3.82 -2.57 6.98
N PHE A 49 -4.59 -2.62 5.90
CA PHE A 49 -4.65 -1.50 4.95
C PHE A 49 -5.32 -0.29 5.59
N GLY A 50 -6.46 -0.48 6.25
CA GLY A 50 -7.18 0.59 6.93
C GLY A 50 -6.32 1.27 8.00
N LYS A 51 -5.61 0.48 8.83
CA LYS A 51 -4.69 1.01 9.87
C LYS A 51 -3.58 1.87 9.28
N VAL A 52 -2.94 1.38 8.22
CA VAL A 52 -1.83 2.10 7.58
C VAL A 52 -2.33 3.35 6.88
N LYS A 53 -3.48 3.26 6.19
CA LYS A 53 -4.10 4.41 5.52
C LYS A 53 -4.45 5.51 6.53
N GLU A 54 -5.13 5.16 7.63
CA GLU A 54 -5.52 6.10 8.68
C GLU A 54 -4.31 6.80 9.29
N PHE A 55 -3.24 6.04 9.58
CA PHE A 55 -2.00 6.61 10.08
C PHE A 55 -1.37 7.62 9.09
N ILE A 56 -1.28 7.26 7.80
CA ILE A 56 -0.70 8.14 6.77
C ILE A 56 -1.56 9.39 6.54
N ASP A 57 -2.89 9.26 6.59
CA ASP A 57 -3.81 10.38 6.43
C ASP A 57 -3.66 11.39 7.59
N GLU A 58 -3.42 10.91 8.81
CA GLU A 58 -3.27 11.75 10.02
C GLU A 58 -1.87 12.34 10.20
N ASN A 59 -0.83 11.56 9.90
CA ASN A 59 0.57 11.90 10.22
C ASN A 59 1.40 12.28 8.98
N GLY A 60 0.82 12.13 7.79
CA GLY A 60 1.56 12.23 6.53
C GLY A 60 2.43 11.02 6.27
N ALA A 61 3.24 11.11 5.22
CA ALA A 61 4.16 10.03 4.87
C ALA A 61 5.29 9.89 5.89
N CYS A 62 5.55 8.65 6.29
CA CYS A 62 6.60 8.28 7.24
C CYS A 62 7.38 7.06 6.73
N PRO A 63 8.60 6.81 7.24
CA PRO A 63 9.30 5.55 7.01
C PRO A 63 8.45 4.33 7.40
N ALA A 64 8.57 3.23 6.65
CA ALA A 64 7.82 1.99 6.91
C ALA A 64 8.01 1.46 8.34
N ILE A 65 9.21 1.61 8.90
CA ILE A 65 9.51 1.23 10.29
C ILE A 65 8.65 2.00 11.31
N ILE A 66 8.48 3.31 11.13
CA ILE A 66 7.66 4.15 12.03
C ILE A 66 6.19 3.75 11.91
N ILE A 67 5.71 3.56 10.68
CA ILE A 67 4.33 3.10 10.44
C ILE A 67 4.12 1.73 11.09
N SER A 68 5.09 0.82 10.98
CA SER A 68 5.04 -0.51 11.59
C SER A 68 4.96 -0.43 13.12
N GLU A 69 5.80 0.38 13.75
CA GLU A 69 5.80 0.59 15.20
C GLU A 69 4.46 1.17 15.70
N CYS A 70 3.87 2.13 14.97
CA CYS A 70 2.63 2.78 15.37
C CYS A 70 1.37 1.94 15.09
N THR A 71 1.35 1.18 13.99
CA THR A 71 0.15 0.45 13.53
C THR A 71 0.15 -1.04 13.88
N GLY A 72 1.31 -1.59 14.23
CA GLY A 72 1.51 -3.04 14.42
C GLY A 72 1.46 -3.85 13.12
N VAL A 73 1.46 -3.20 11.96
CA VAL A 73 1.50 -3.85 10.64
C VAL A 73 2.96 -4.06 10.24
N PRO A 74 3.40 -5.29 9.90
CA PRO A 74 4.79 -5.55 9.56
C PRO A 74 5.29 -4.71 8.39
N GLU A 75 6.55 -4.29 8.44
CA GLU A 75 7.21 -3.54 7.37
C GLU A 75 7.15 -4.25 6.01
N GLU A 76 7.25 -5.59 5.97
CA GLU A 76 7.10 -6.38 4.75
C GLU A 76 5.72 -6.17 4.10
N ILE A 77 4.68 -6.08 4.92
CA ILE A 77 3.30 -5.85 4.45
C ILE A 77 3.13 -4.40 3.99
N ILE A 78 3.66 -3.43 4.72
CA ILE A 78 3.60 -2.00 4.33
C ILE A 78 4.32 -1.78 2.99
N ASN A 79 5.55 -2.26 2.87
CA ASN A 79 6.33 -2.17 1.64
C ASN A 79 5.64 -2.92 0.50
N GLY A 80 5.10 -4.12 0.76
CA GLY A 80 4.35 -4.88 -0.24
C GLY A 80 3.12 -4.14 -0.75
N MET A 81 2.37 -3.46 0.12
CA MET A 81 1.23 -2.64 -0.28
C MET A 81 1.63 -1.49 -1.21
N LEU A 82 2.71 -0.77 -0.88
CA LEU A 82 3.24 0.31 -1.71
C LEU A 82 3.71 -0.22 -3.07
N ARG A 83 4.48 -1.31 -3.08
CA ARG A 83 5.04 -1.92 -4.30
C ARG A 83 3.97 -2.50 -5.22
N GLN A 84 2.86 -2.97 -4.67
CA GLN A 84 1.72 -3.47 -5.46
C GLN A 84 0.73 -2.37 -5.88
N GLY A 85 0.98 -1.11 -5.52
CA GLY A 85 0.05 0.00 -5.81
C GLY A 85 -1.25 -0.08 -5.03
N ARG A 86 -1.28 -0.81 -3.91
CA ARG A 86 -2.43 -0.86 -2.99
C ARG A 86 -2.46 0.37 -2.10
N LEU A 87 -1.29 0.88 -1.73
CA LEU A 87 -1.11 2.16 -1.05
C LEU A 87 -0.36 3.14 -1.95
N GLU A 88 -0.65 4.41 -1.75
CA GLU A 88 0.00 5.52 -2.42
C GLU A 88 0.48 6.53 -1.38
N ILE A 89 1.72 6.97 -1.53
CA ILE A 89 2.28 8.07 -0.73
C ILE A 89 1.72 9.38 -1.30
N PRO A 90 1.06 10.25 -0.51
CA PRO A 90 0.59 11.55 -0.97
C PRO A 90 1.69 12.39 -1.63
N ASP A 91 1.36 13.17 -2.67
CA ASP A 91 2.32 14.10 -3.26
C ASP A 91 2.66 15.22 -2.26
N GLY A 92 3.87 15.78 -2.34
CA GLY A 92 4.37 16.71 -1.33
C GLY A 92 4.93 16.05 -0.07
N SER A 93 4.90 14.72 0.03
CA SER A 93 5.49 13.98 1.16
C SER A 93 7.00 14.20 1.29
N THR A 94 7.52 14.09 2.52
CA THR A 94 8.96 14.21 2.82
C THR A 94 9.76 12.99 2.35
N MET A 95 9.10 11.84 2.16
CA MET A 95 9.71 10.57 1.80
C MET A 95 8.89 9.81 0.77
N TYR A 96 9.58 9.02 -0.06
CA TYR A 96 9.02 8.20 -1.14
C TYR A 96 9.76 6.86 -1.26
N ILE A 97 9.15 5.86 -1.88
CA ILE A 97 9.85 4.62 -2.27
C ILE A 97 10.64 4.83 -3.57
N THR A 98 11.62 3.98 -3.85
CA THR A 98 12.51 4.13 -5.01
C THR A 98 12.19 3.14 -6.12
N CYS A 99 12.30 3.56 -7.38
CA CYS A 99 12.21 2.68 -8.54
C CYS A 99 13.26 1.57 -8.48
N GLU A 100 12.85 0.30 -8.59
CA GLU A 100 13.75 -0.87 -8.51
C GLU A 100 14.80 -0.91 -9.65
N LYS A 101 14.62 -0.12 -10.72
CA LYS A 101 15.53 -0.09 -11.88
C LYS A 101 16.48 1.11 -11.89
N CYS A 102 15.98 2.32 -11.66
CA CYS A 102 16.79 3.55 -11.77
C CYS A 102 16.96 4.33 -10.46
N GLY A 103 16.33 3.89 -9.37
CA GLY A 103 16.45 4.52 -8.06
C GLY A 103 15.67 5.82 -7.85
N CYS A 104 15.05 6.41 -8.88
CA CYS A 104 14.26 7.64 -8.69
C CYS A 104 13.05 7.41 -7.76
N SER A 105 12.62 8.47 -7.07
CA SER A 105 11.45 8.45 -6.19
C SER A 105 10.16 8.17 -6.96
N ILE A 106 9.31 7.32 -6.38
CA ILE A 106 7.95 7.01 -6.86
C ILE A 106 6.99 6.94 -5.66
N ARG A 107 5.73 7.29 -5.89
CA ARG A 107 4.68 7.36 -4.86
C ARG A 107 4.09 5.98 -4.52
N TYR A 108 4.19 5.04 -5.45
CA TYR A 108 3.77 3.64 -5.33
C TYR A 108 4.44 2.83 -6.44
N GLY A 109 4.19 1.52 -6.52
CA GLY A 109 4.64 0.67 -7.61
C GLY A 109 6.10 0.23 -7.50
N ARG A 110 6.55 -0.55 -8.50
CA ARG A 110 7.91 -1.11 -8.55
C ARG A 110 8.84 -0.28 -9.41
N PHE A 111 8.32 0.26 -10.50
CA PHE A 111 9.09 0.94 -11.52
C PHE A 111 8.47 2.29 -11.87
N CYS A 112 9.29 3.29 -12.14
CA CYS A 112 8.81 4.57 -12.64
C CYS A 112 8.31 4.46 -14.10
N PRO A 113 7.54 5.45 -14.59
CA PRO A 113 6.94 5.38 -15.92
C PRO A 113 7.98 5.27 -17.04
N ASP A 114 9.11 5.97 -16.90
CA ASP A 114 10.21 5.93 -17.88
C ASP A 114 10.87 4.55 -17.97
N CYS A 115 11.06 3.90 -16.82
CA CYS A 115 11.70 2.59 -16.76
C CYS A 115 10.87 1.48 -17.41
N ILE A 116 9.54 1.58 -17.28
CA ILE A 116 8.60 0.68 -17.94
C ILE A 116 8.51 1.00 -19.43
N ARG A 117 8.38 2.28 -19.81
CA ARG A 117 8.34 2.72 -21.21
C ARG A 117 9.56 2.22 -22.01
N ASN A 118 10.76 2.29 -21.40
CA ASN A 118 12.00 1.80 -22.01
C ASN A 118 12.10 0.26 -22.06
N ARG A 119 11.31 -0.48 -21.28
CA ARG A 119 11.25 -1.95 -21.33
C ARG A 119 10.29 -2.45 -22.40
N THR A 120 9.14 -1.80 -22.56
CA THR A 120 8.12 -2.16 -23.54
C THR A 120 8.36 -1.41 -24.86
N ASN A 121 9.36 -1.83 -25.64
CA ASN A 121 9.49 -1.37 -27.04
C ASN A 121 8.38 -1.95 -27.95
N THR A 122 7.53 -2.81 -27.38
CA THR A 122 6.36 -3.39 -28.02
C THR A 122 5.16 -3.14 -27.11
N LEU A 123 4.08 -2.62 -27.70
CA LEU A 123 2.70 -2.49 -27.20
C LEU A 123 2.26 -1.05 -26.97
N LYS A 124 1.65 -0.51 -28.05
CA LYS A 124 0.80 0.68 -28.12
C LYS A 124 -0.44 0.65 -27.19
N ASN A 125 -0.52 -0.25 -26.22
CA ASN A 125 -1.69 -0.44 -25.35
C ASN A 125 -1.26 -0.94 -23.96
N VAL A 126 -0.52 -0.14 -23.19
CA VAL A 126 -0.35 -0.42 -21.76
C VAL A 126 -1.52 0.26 -21.03
N PHE A 127 -2.68 -0.38 -21.07
CA PHE A 127 -3.74 -0.11 -20.11
C PHE A 127 -3.21 -0.54 -18.72
N PHE A 128 -3.23 0.39 -17.75
CA PHE A 128 -2.95 0.19 -16.32
C PHE A 128 -1.99 -0.97 -15.97
N ASN A 129 -0.68 -0.69 -15.90
CA ASN A 129 0.26 -1.62 -15.29
C ASN A 129 0.41 -1.27 -13.79
N PRO A 130 -0.06 -2.12 -12.85
CA PRO A 130 0.02 -1.86 -11.41
C PRO A 130 1.47 -1.83 -10.88
N GLU A 131 2.45 -2.26 -11.68
CA GLU A 131 3.87 -2.13 -11.36
C GLU A 131 4.43 -0.73 -11.67
N VAL A 132 3.70 0.11 -12.43
CA VAL A 132 4.10 1.48 -12.76
C VAL A 132 3.67 2.43 -11.63
N GLY A 133 4.65 3.03 -10.99
CA GLY A 133 4.47 4.09 -10.01
C GLY A 133 4.54 5.49 -10.59
N GLU A 134 3.70 6.40 -10.11
CA GLU A 134 3.84 7.84 -10.40
C GLU A 134 5.06 8.42 -9.68
N LYS A 135 5.79 9.33 -10.33
CA LYS A 135 6.85 10.13 -9.67
C LYS A 135 6.20 11.28 -8.90
N PRO A 136 6.73 11.67 -7.72
CA PRO A 136 6.24 12.86 -7.04
C PRO A 136 6.51 14.13 -7.87
N GLN A 137 5.55 15.05 -7.85
CA GLN A 137 5.63 16.36 -8.49
C GLN A 137 6.15 17.41 -7.51
N HIS A 138 5.82 17.25 -6.22
CA HIS A 138 6.27 18.12 -5.14
C HIS A 138 6.97 17.30 -4.07
N GLN A 139 8.16 17.72 -3.65
CA GLN A 139 8.91 17.10 -2.55
C GLN A 139 9.25 18.18 -1.52
N LEU A 140 8.72 18.03 -0.30
CA LEU A 140 9.16 18.84 0.82
C LEU A 140 10.57 18.39 1.22
N LEU A 141 11.55 19.26 0.98
CA LEU A 141 12.92 19.08 1.48
C LEU A 141 12.95 19.55 2.93
N LEU A 142 13.42 18.69 3.84
CA LEU A 142 13.81 19.12 5.18
C LEU A 142 15.08 19.97 5.02
N ILE A 143 14.92 21.29 5.12
CA ILE A 143 16.00 22.29 5.21
C ILE A 143 16.38 22.50 6.66
#